data_AF-R7TYL1-F1
#
_entry.id   AF-R7TYL1-F1
#
_cell.length_a   1.000
_cell.length_b   1.000
_cell.length_c   1.000
_cell.angle_alpha   90.00
_cell.angle_beta   90.00
_cell.angle_gamma   90.00
#
_symmetry.space_group_name_H-M   'P 1'
#
loop_
_entity.id
_entity.type
_entity.pdbx_description
1 polymer ?
#
loop_
_entity_poly.entity_id
_entity_poly.type
_entity_poly.pdbx_seq_one_letter_code
_entity_poly.pdbx_strand_id
1 'polypeptide(L)'
;MERRCQEVIDRCWQQGDKNPIAFIHDVGAGGLSNALPELVSDGGRGGHFQLRAINNDEPGMSPLALWCNESQERYVMAVAAEDLARFEAICQQERCPYAVVGEATEEQRVLLEDSHFENHPVDMSLDVLLGKPPKMHREIHRQSFERDALDLADVSLREAMERVLKLPSVASKNFLITIGDRTITGLVNRDQMVGPWQVPVADCAVTATAFEGYTGEAMSMGERTPVALINSPASGRMAIGEAITNIAAARIGKIGDIKLSANWMAAAGHPGEDENLFETVKTVGMELCPALGIAIP
;
A
#
# COMPACT_ATOMS: atom_id res chain seq x y z
N MET A 1 0.63 17.01 8.11
CA MET A 1 -0.69 17.44 7.60
C MET A 1 -1.71 16.30 7.73
N GLU A 2 -1.34 15.09 7.29
CA GLU A 2 -2.18 13.90 7.23
C GLU A 2 -3.03 13.58 8.47
N ARG A 3 -2.52 13.78 9.69
CA ARG A 3 -3.31 13.59 10.92
C ARG A 3 -4.59 14.44 10.95
N ARG A 4 -4.57 15.66 10.43
CA ARG A 4 -5.77 16.54 10.33
C ARG A 4 -6.77 15.98 9.33
N CYS A 5 -6.29 15.43 8.21
CA CYS A 5 -7.13 14.74 7.23
C CYS A 5 -7.77 13.49 7.85
N GLN A 6 -6.99 12.70 8.60
CA GLN A 6 -7.51 11.52 9.30
C GLN A 6 -8.61 11.88 10.29
N GLU A 7 -8.48 12.97 11.06
CA GLU A 7 -9.57 13.40 11.95
C GLU A 7 -10.85 13.76 11.19
N VAL A 8 -10.76 14.41 10.02
CA VAL A 8 -11.94 14.66 9.17
C VAL A 8 -12.57 13.35 8.71
N ILE A 9 -11.76 12.41 8.22
CA ILE A 9 -12.22 11.08 7.81
C ILE A 9 -12.89 10.38 8.99
N ASP A 10 -12.30 10.47 10.19
CA ASP A 10 -12.84 9.93 11.42
C ASP A 10 -14.20 10.50 11.76
N ARG A 11 -14.35 11.83 11.75
CA ARG A 11 -15.66 12.47 11.97
C ARG A 11 -16.69 12.09 10.92
N CYS A 12 -16.28 11.84 9.68
CA CYS A 12 -17.18 11.43 8.61
C CYS A 12 -17.69 10.00 8.82
N TRP A 13 -16.82 9.00 9.00
CA TRP A 13 -17.26 7.61 9.16
C TRP A 13 -17.94 7.35 10.51
N GLN A 14 -17.58 8.07 11.57
CA GLN A 14 -18.24 7.98 12.89
C GLN A 14 -19.72 8.42 12.87
N GLN A 15 -20.17 9.09 11.80
CA GLN A 15 -21.58 9.43 11.60
C GLN A 15 -22.43 8.26 11.08
N GLY A 16 -21.84 7.09 10.81
CA GLY A 16 -22.54 5.90 10.32
C GLY A 16 -23.26 6.19 8.99
N ASP A 17 -24.57 5.93 8.93
CA ASP A 17 -25.40 6.15 7.74
C ASP A 17 -25.44 7.62 7.27
N LYS A 18 -24.99 8.57 8.09
CA LYS A 18 -24.92 10.00 7.75
C LYS A 18 -23.54 10.45 7.29
N ASN A 19 -22.63 9.51 7.00
CA ASN A 19 -21.33 9.83 6.44
C ASN A 19 -21.48 10.65 5.15
N PRO A 20 -20.96 11.89 5.08
CA PRO A 20 -21.09 12.73 3.89
C PRO A 20 -20.17 12.31 2.73
N ILE A 21 -19.20 11.43 2.98
CA ILE A 21 -18.26 10.96 1.95
C ILE A 21 -18.95 9.87 1.12
N ALA A 22 -19.27 10.19 -0.13
CA ALA A 22 -19.79 9.22 -1.09
C ALA A 22 -18.68 8.36 -1.69
N PHE A 23 -17.51 8.96 -1.92
CA PHE A 23 -16.32 8.29 -2.43
C PHE A 23 -15.07 9.03 -1.96
N ILE A 24 -13.97 8.31 -1.71
CA ILE A 24 -12.68 8.86 -1.32
C ILE A 24 -11.57 8.07 -2.01
N HIS A 25 -10.54 8.76 -2.47
CA HIS A 25 -9.34 8.19 -3.05
C HIS A 25 -8.10 8.95 -2.56
N ASP A 26 -6.99 8.26 -2.38
CA ASP A 26 -5.70 8.89 -2.05
C ASP A 26 -5.11 9.62 -3.27
N VAL A 27 -4.17 10.52 -3.02
CA VAL A 27 -3.41 11.20 -4.07
C VAL A 27 -1.95 10.81 -3.94
N GLY A 28 -1.50 9.93 -4.85
CA GLY A 28 -0.13 9.43 -4.92
C GLY A 28 0.55 9.79 -6.24
N ALA A 29 0.95 8.75 -6.98
CA ALA A 29 1.65 8.88 -8.26
C ALA A 29 0.77 9.59 -9.31
N GLY A 30 1.38 10.53 -10.04
CA GLY A 30 0.66 11.39 -10.99
C GLY A 30 -0.24 12.47 -10.35
N GLY A 31 -0.36 12.54 -9.02
CA GLY A 31 -1.09 13.60 -8.34
C GLY A 31 -2.59 13.65 -8.70
N LEU A 32 -3.13 14.88 -8.84
CA LEU A 32 -4.54 15.08 -9.18
C LEU A 32 -4.88 14.62 -10.60
N SER A 33 -3.89 14.59 -11.50
CA SER A 33 -4.09 14.10 -12.86
C SER A 33 -4.41 12.62 -12.94
N ASN A 34 -4.07 11.85 -11.90
CA ASN A 34 -4.50 10.46 -11.77
C ASN A 34 -5.75 10.36 -10.87
N ALA A 35 -5.67 10.94 -9.67
CA ALA A 35 -6.66 10.71 -8.63
C ALA A 35 -8.07 11.23 -8.97
N LEU A 36 -8.20 12.42 -9.59
CA LEU A 36 -9.52 12.96 -9.93
C LEU A 36 -10.19 12.20 -11.09
N PRO A 37 -9.49 11.91 -12.22
CA PRO A 37 -10.04 11.04 -13.26
C PRO A 37 -10.42 9.64 -12.77
N GLU A 38 -9.61 9.01 -11.93
CA GLU A 38 -9.94 7.70 -11.33
C GLU A 38 -11.20 7.79 -10.46
N LEU A 39 -11.28 8.79 -9.57
CA LEU A 39 -12.45 8.98 -8.69
C LEU A 39 -13.76 9.13 -9.48
N VAL A 40 -13.78 9.97 -10.53
CA VAL A 40 -15.00 10.15 -11.32
C VAL A 40 -15.30 8.93 -12.20
N SER A 41 -14.27 8.29 -12.76
CA SER A 41 -14.40 7.08 -13.58
C SER A 41 -14.98 5.91 -12.78
N ASP A 42 -14.51 5.69 -11.56
CA ASP A 42 -15.02 4.63 -10.67
C ASP A 42 -16.47 4.88 -10.24
N GLY A 43 -16.88 6.16 -10.17
CA GLY A 43 -18.27 6.58 -10.01
C GLY A 43 -19.11 6.54 -11.29
N GLY A 44 -18.54 6.20 -12.44
CA GLY A 44 -19.20 6.20 -13.75
C GLY A 44 -19.54 7.59 -14.30
N ARG A 45 -18.82 8.63 -13.88
CA ARG A 45 -19.04 10.05 -14.19
C ARG A 45 -17.85 10.66 -14.92
N GLY A 46 -18.04 11.84 -15.52
CA GLY A 46 -16.94 12.74 -15.87
C GLY A 46 -16.69 13.77 -14.76
N GLY A 47 -15.86 14.76 -15.05
CA GLY A 47 -15.58 15.84 -14.12
C GLY A 47 -15.27 17.17 -14.82
N HIS A 48 -15.83 18.24 -14.29
CA HIS A 48 -15.50 19.61 -14.66
C HIS A 48 -14.81 20.28 -13.48
N PHE A 49 -13.53 20.59 -13.65
CA PHE A 49 -12.65 21.10 -12.61
C PHE A 49 -12.15 22.51 -12.93
N GLN A 50 -11.88 23.28 -11.87
CA GLN A 50 -11.28 24.60 -11.94
C GLN A 50 -9.88 24.56 -11.32
N LEU A 51 -8.85 24.72 -12.15
CA LEU A 51 -7.45 24.68 -11.75
C LEU A 51 -7.15 25.69 -10.64
N ARG A 52 -7.73 26.88 -10.71
CA ARG A 52 -7.48 27.97 -9.75
C ARG A 52 -8.21 27.81 -8.41
N ALA A 53 -9.05 26.78 -8.27
CA ALA A 53 -9.66 26.43 -6.99
C ALA A 53 -8.73 25.55 -6.13
N ILE A 54 -7.70 24.93 -6.72
CA ILE A 54 -6.78 24.06 -5.99
C ILE A 54 -5.87 24.91 -5.08
N ASN A 55 -5.76 24.50 -3.82
CA ASN A 55 -4.84 25.13 -2.86
C ASN A 55 -3.40 25.02 -3.37
N ASN A 56 -2.69 26.15 -3.46
CA ASN A 56 -1.36 26.23 -4.05
C ASN A 56 -0.44 27.17 -3.25
N ASP A 57 0.66 26.63 -2.74
CA ASP A 57 1.71 27.38 -2.04
C ASP A 57 2.83 27.87 -2.98
N GLU A 58 2.83 27.46 -4.25
CA GLU A 58 3.79 27.90 -5.27
C GLU A 58 3.06 28.57 -6.46
N PRO A 59 2.79 29.89 -6.39
CA PRO A 59 2.06 30.61 -7.43
C PRO A 59 2.68 30.58 -8.83
N GLY A 60 3.97 30.24 -8.93
CA GLY A 60 4.71 30.13 -10.19
C GLY A 60 4.48 28.82 -10.97
N MET A 61 3.77 27.85 -10.38
CA MET A 61 3.50 26.57 -11.05
C MET A 61 2.69 26.77 -12.34
N SER A 62 3.12 26.09 -13.40
CA SER A 62 2.34 25.93 -14.62
C SER A 62 1.11 25.05 -14.36
N PRO A 63 0.09 25.06 -15.25
CA PRO A 63 -1.04 24.13 -15.14
C PRO A 63 -0.63 22.67 -15.03
N LEU A 64 0.40 22.24 -15.77
CA LEU A 64 0.94 20.89 -15.69
C LEU A 64 1.54 20.60 -14.31
N ALA A 65 2.35 21.52 -13.77
CA ALA A 65 2.95 21.33 -12.46
C ALA A 65 1.88 21.27 -11.36
N LEU A 66 0.87 22.15 -11.43
CA LEU A 66 -0.20 22.20 -10.44
C LEU A 66 -1.09 20.94 -10.47
N TRP A 67 -1.39 20.42 -11.67
CA TRP A 67 -2.24 19.23 -11.85
C TRP A 67 -1.51 17.91 -11.58
N CYS A 68 -0.24 17.80 -11.96
CA CYS A 68 0.50 16.52 -11.95
C CYS A 68 1.53 16.38 -10.82
N ASN A 69 1.75 17.40 -9.99
CA ASN A 69 2.69 17.25 -8.86
C ASN A 69 2.22 16.19 -7.87
N GLU A 70 3.19 15.54 -7.24
CA GLU A 70 2.98 14.48 -6.25
C GLU A 70 3.14 15.02 -4.82
N SER A 71 2.66 16.25 -4.56
CA SER A 71 2.63 16.77 -3.19
C SER A 71 1.83 15.84 -2.28
N GLN A 72 2.33 15.63 -1.07
CA GLN A 72 1.86 14.60 -0.13
C GLN A 72 0.64 15.05 0.68
N GLU A 73 0.09 14.13 1.48
CA GLU A 73 -1.03 14.35 2.43
C GLU A 73 -2.32 14.90 1.81
N ARG A 74 -2.63 14.48 0.57
CA ARG A 74 -3.82 14.88 -0.17
C ARG A 74 -4.75 13.69 -0.43
N TYR A 75 -6.05 13.98 -0.45
CA TYR A 75 -7.12 13.05 -0.74
C TYR A 75 -8.13 13.76 -1.65
N VAL A 76 -8.76 13.02 -2.55
CA VAL A 76 -9.89 13.50 -3.35
C VAL A 76 -11.16 12.82 -2.86
N MET A 77 -12.25 13.57 -2.76
CA MET A 77 -13.50 13.07 -2.20
C MET A 77 -14.69 13.58 -3.01
N ALA A 78 -15.70 12.72 -3.18
CA ALA A 78 -17.02 13.12 -3.65
C ALA A 78 -17.94 13.32 -2.43
N VAL A 79 -18.53 14.51 -2.33
CA VAL A 79 -19.49 14.88 -1.28
C VAL A 79 -20.71 15.48 -1.98
N ALA A 80 -21.91 15.07 -1.58
CA ALA A 80 -23.15 15.61 -2.13
C ALA A 80 -23.29 17.10 -1.78
N ALA A 81 -23.89 17.90 -2.67
CA ALA A 81 -24.00 19.35 -2.49
C ALA A 81 -24.78 19.71 -1.22
N GLU A 82 -25.82 18.94 -0.88
CA GLU A 82 -26.58 19.11 0.36
C GLU A 82 -25.76 18.85 1.64
N ASP A 83 -24.68 18.08 1.54
CA ASP A 83 -23.81 17.68 2.65
C ASP A 83 -22.54 18.54 2.74
N LEU A 84 -22.27 19.39 1.74
CA LEU A 84 -21.05 20.20 1.68
C LEU A 84 -20.89 21.04 2.94
N ALA A 85 -21.90 21.84 3.33
CA ALA A 85 -21.82 22.68 4.52
C ALA A 85 -21.49 21.90 5.82
N ARG A 86 -21.95 20.64 5.92
CA ARG A 86 -21.61 19.74 7.03
C ARG A 86 -20.14 19.33 6.96
N PHE A 87 -19.66 18.93 5.78
CA PHE A 87 -18.25 18.59 5.56
C PHE A 87 -17.32 19.79 5.84
N GLU A 88 -17.67 20.99 5.37
CA GLU A 88 -16.88 22.21 5.62
C GLU A 88 -16.74 22.50 7.11
N ALA A 89 -17.81 22.35 7.89
CA ALA A 89 -17.78 22.54 9.34
C ALA A 89 -16.82 21.55 10.04
N ILE A 90 -16.78 20.29 9.58
CA ILE A 90 -15.84 19.28 10.09
C ILE A 90 -14.40 19.68 9.75
N CYS A 91 -14.13 20.04 8.50
CA CYS A 91 -12.82 20.50 8.07
C CYS A 91 -12.33 21.72 8.87
N GLN A 92 -13.20 22.71 9.09
CA GLN A 92 -12.88 23.88 9.90
C GLN A 92 -12.55 23.52 11.35
N GLN A 93 -13.33 22.63 11.96
CA GLN A 93 -13.10 22.17 13.33
C GLN A 93 -11.75 21.46 13.48
N GLU A 94 -11.39 20.59 12.55
CA GLU A 94 -10.11 19.86 12.56
C GLU A 94 -8.97 20.68 11.95
N ARG A 95 -9.27 21.92 11.52
CA ARG A 95 -8.37 22.81 10.78
C ARG A 95 -7.81 22.09 9.56
N CYS A 96 -8.52 21.20 8.90
CA CYS A 96 -8.06 20.54 7.69
C CYS A 96 -8.32 21.46 6.49
N PRO A 97 -7.30 21.91 5.74
CA PRO A 97 -7.52 22.63 4.50
C PRO A 97 -8.23 21.71 3.51
N TYR A 98 -9.20 22.25 2.79
CA TYR A 98 -9.87 21.59 1.67
C TYR A 98 -10.14 22.63 0.58
N ALA A 99 -10.49 22.15 -0.61
CA ALA A 99 -10.98 22.98 -1.70
C ALA A 99 -12.00 22.19 -2.51
N VAL A 100 -13.12 22.84 -2.87
CA VAL A 100 -14.03 22.31 -3.89
C VAL A 100 -13.44 22.67 -5.23
N VAL A 101 -12.90 21.68 -5.94
CA VAL A 101 -12.13 21.89 -7.17
C VAL A 101 -12.94 21.64 -8.44
N GLY A 102 -14.18 21.17 -8.32
CA GLY A 102 -15.04 20.87 -9.46
C GLY A 102 -16.27 20.07 -9.09
N GLU A 103 -17.01 19.64 -10.13
CA GLU A 103 -18.25 18.89 -10.03
C GLU A 103 -18.19 17.64 -10.92
N ALA A 104 -18.84 16.56 -10.47
CA ALA A 104 -18.99 15.36 -11.28
C ALA A 104 -20.09 15.56 -12.34
N THR A 105 -19.85 15.13 -13.57
CA THR A 105 -20.75 15.32 -14.71
C THR A 105 -21.32 14.00 -15.23
N GLU A 106 -22.48 14.04 -15.89
CA GLU A 106 -23.02 12.87 -16.59
C GLU A 106 -22.20 12.51 -17.83
N GLU A 107 -21.74 13.52 -18.58
CA GLU A 107 -20.84 13.33 -19.71
C GLU A 107 -19.48 12.80 -19.22
N GLN A 108 -19.03 11.66 -19.76
CA GLN A 108 -17.77 10.99 -19.39
C GLN A 108 -16.53 11.68 -20.00
N ARG A 109 -16.34 12.94 -19.62
CA ARG A 109 -15.26 13.82 -20.05
C ARG A 109 -14.59 14.48 -18.85
N VAL A 110 -13.29 14.72 -18.94
CA VAL A 110 -12.53 15.54 -18.00
C VAL A 110 -12.26 16.89 -18.65
N LEU A 111 -12.86 17.93 -18.07
CA LEU A 111 -12.60 19.32 -18.41
C LEU A 111 -11.89 19.97 -17.23
N LEU A 112 -10.70 20.51 -17.45
CA LEU A 112 -9.98 21.35 -16.51
C LEU A 112 -9.90 22.74 -17.10
N GLU A 113 -10.52 23.70 -16.43
CA GLU A 113 -10.48 25.11 -16.81
C GLU A 113 -9.44 25.87 -16.00
N ASP A 114 -8.85 26.90 -16.60
CA ASP A 114 -7.97 27.85 -15.92
C ASP A 114 -8.51 29.26 -16.08
N SER A 115 -9.08 29.81 -15.02
CA SER A 115 -9.65 31.17 -15.02
C SER A 115 -8.60 32.29 -15.15
N HIS A 116 -7.32 32.01 -14.90
CA HIS A 116 -6.25 33.01 -15.03
C HIS A 116 -5.82 33.22 -16.49
N PHE A 117 -5.79 32.15 -17.28
CA PHE A 117 -5.43 32.20 -18.71
C PHE A 117 -6.62 32.11 -19.66
N GLU A 118 -7.84 32.00 -19.12
CA GLU A 118 -9.09 31.90 -19.88
C GLU A 118 -9.04 30.77 -20.93
N ASN A 119 -8.52 29.61 -20.53
CA ASN A 119 -8.36 28.46 -21.40
C ASN A 119 -8.67 27.12 -20.69
N HIS A 120 -8.58 26.02 -21.45
CA HIS A 120 -8.82 24.66 -20.94
C HIS A 120 -7.53 23.83 -21.06
N PRO A 121 -6.71 23.75 -19.99
CA PRO A 121 -5.51 22.92 -20.02
C PRO A 121 -5.75 21.43 -20.28
N VAL A 122 -6.92 20.91 -19.88
CA VAL A 122 -7.34 19.52 -20.17
C VAL A 122 -8.77 19.56 -20.69
N ASP A 123 -8.99 18.92 -21.83
CA ASP A 123 -10.32 18.80 -22.43
C ASP A 123 -10.40 17.50 -23.25
N MET A 124 -10.67 16.38 -22.58
CA MET A 124 -10.62 15.04 -23.20
C MET A 124 -11.61 14.07 -22.57
N SER A 125 -12.08 13.11 -23.37
CA SER A 125 -12.95 12.04 -22.91
C SER A 125 -12.18 11.04 -22.03
N LEU A 126 -12.88 10.43 -21.07
CA LEU A 126 -12.26 9.49 -20.12
C LEU A 126 -11.73 8.23 -20.82
N ASP A 127 -12.36 7.78 -21.91
CA ASP A 127 -11.90 6.65 -22.72
C ASP A 127 -10.54 6.92 -23.40
N VAL A 128 -10.25 8.17 -23.76
CA VAL A 128 -8.97 8.58 -24.32
C VAL A 128 -7.93 8.70 -23.21
N LEU A 129 -8.29 9.28 -22.07
CA LEU A 129 -7.37 9.51 -20.94
C LEU A 129 -6.98 8.19 -20.24
N LEU A 130 -7.96 7.33 -19.98
CA LEU A 130 -7.80 6.04 -19.29
C LEU A 130 -7.70 4.85 -20.25
N GLY A 131 -7.71 5.13 -21.56
CA GLY A 131 -7.60 4.15 -22.62
C GLY A 131 -6.34 3.33 -22.48
N LYS A 132 -6.49 2.01 -22.29
CA LYS A 132 -5.34 1.12 -22.14
C LYS A 132 -4.77 0.76 -23.52
N PRO A 133 -3.44 0.88 -23.74
CA PRO A 133 -2.82 0.31 -24.92
C PRO A 133 -3.03 -1.22 -24.95
N PRO A 134 -2.79 -1.89 -26.08
CA PRO A 134 -2.88 -3.35 -26.18
C PRO A 134 -2.09 -4.03 -25.06
N LYS A 135 -2.60 -5.18 -24.59
CA LYS A 135 -1.94 -5.95 -23.54
C LYS A 135 -0.51 -6.27 -23.95
N MET A 136 0.43 -6.07 -23.03
CA MET A 136 1.83 -6.42 -23.26
C MET A 136 1.98 -7.94 -23.39
N HIS A 137 2.68 -8.37 -24.43
CA HIS A 137 3.12 -9.76 -24.58
C HIS A 137 4.60 -9.85 -24.19
N ARG A 138 4.94 -10.80 -23.32
CA ARG A 138 6.34 -11.10 -22.97
C ARG A 138 6.66 -12.53 -23.40
N GLU A 139 7.67 -12.67 -24.22
CA GLU A 139 8.25 -13.97 -24.56
C GLU A 139 9.41 -14.26 -23.61
N ILE A 140 9.41 -15.47 -23.05
CA ILE A 140 10.36 -15.87 -22.01
C ILE A 140 11.23 -16.98 -22.58
N HIS A 141 12.55 -16.84 -22.44
CA HIS A 141 13.52 -17.88 -22.77
C HIS A 141 14.08 -18.47 -21.48
N ARG A 142 13.87 -19.77 -21.30
CA ARG A 142 14.34 -20.48 -20.11
C ARG A 142 15.85 -20.46 -20.02
N GLN A 143 16.37 -20.13 -18.86
CA GLN A 143 17.80 -20.17 -18.57
C GLN A 143 18.07 -20.98 -17.31
N SER A 144 19.07 -21.85 -17.38
CA SER A 144 19.58 -22.58 -16.23
C SER A 144 21.04 -22.22 -16.03
N PHE A 145 21.44 -21.98 -14.79
CA PHE A 145 22.81 -21.68 -14.42
C PHE A 145 23.37 -22.84 -13.59
N GLU A 146 24.62 -23.24 -13.89
CA GLU A 146 25.35 -24.16 -13.00
C GLU A 146 25.69 -23.45 -11.69
N ARG A 147 25.68 -24.20 -10.60
CA ARG A 147 25.92 -23.67 -9.26
C ARG A 147 26.91 -24.58 -8.56
N ASP A 148 27.88 -23.96 -7.91
CA ASP A 148 28.84 -24.69 -7.09
C ASP A 148 28.15 -25.26 -5.86
N ALA A 149 28.59 -26.46 -5.46
CA ALA A 149 28.19 -27.02 -4.18
C ALA A 149 28.76 -26.17 -3.04
N LEU A 150 28.03 -26.09 -1.93
CA LEU A 150 28.51 -25.41 -0.74
C LEU A 150 29.77 -26.13 -0.21
N ASP A 151 30.89 -25.42 -0.18
CA ASP A 151 32.12 -25.88 0.45
C ASP A 151 32.26 -25.28 1.87
N LEU A 152 32.39 -26.17 2.86
CA LEU A 152 32.55 -25.83 4.27
C LEU A 152 33.85 -26.40 4.85
N ALA A 153 34.79 -26.86 4.02
CA ALA A 153 36.01 -27.53 4.49
C ALA A 153 36.79 -26.72 5.54
N ASP A 154 36.84 -25.39 5.37
CA ASP A 154 37.56 -24.46 6.24
C ASP A 154 36.65 -23.73 7.24
N VAL A 155 35.37 -24.10 7.37
CA VAL A 155 34.41 -23.38 8.23
C VAL A 155 34.12 -24.16 9.51
N SER A 156 34.59 -23.64 10.64
CA SER A 156 34.25 -24.21 11.95
C SER A 156 32.84 -23.78 12.40
N LEU A 157 32.18 -24.60 13.22
CA LEU A 157 30.85 -24.27 13.77
C LEU A 157 30.85 -22.96 14.59
N ARG A 158 31.91 -22.72 15.38
CA ARG A 158 32.04 -21.49 16.16
C ARG A 158 32.09 -20.26 15.24
N GLU A 159 32.91 -20.35 14.20
CA GLU A 159 33.02 -19.28 13.22
C GLU A 159 31.71 -19.04 12.46
N ALA A 160 31.03 -20.11 12.03
CA ALA A 160 29.73 -20.01 11.38
C ALA A 160 28.72 -19.30 12.29
N MET A 161 28.63 -19.70 13.57
CA MET A 161 27.75 -19.06 14.55
C MET A 161 28.06 -17.57 14.71
N GLU A 162 29.33 -17.21 14.88
CA GLU A 162 29.74 -15.81 15.01
C GLU A 162 29.40 -14.98 13.76
N ARG A 163 29.64 -15.53 12.57
CA ARG A 163 29.33 -14.86 11.30
C ARG A 163 27.81 -14.67 11.14
N VAL A 164 27.03 -15.72 11.40
CA VAL A 164 25.56 -15.68 11.30
C VAL A 164 24.96 -14.67 12.28
N LEU A 165 25.41 -14.65 13.54
CA LEU A 165 24.90 -13.68 14.53
C LEU A 165 25.29 -12.23 14.23
N LYS A 166 26.36 -12.01 13.45
CA LYS A 166 26.80 -10.68 12.98
C LYS A 166 26.15 -10.26 11.66
N LEU A 167 25.47 -11.17 10.95
CA LEU A 167 24.78 -10.85 9.71
C LEU A 167 23.58 -9.93 10.02
N PRO A 168 23.45 -8.73 9.42
CA PRO A 168 22.39 -7.79 9.77
C PRO A 168 20.97 -8.34 9.64
N SER A 169 20.71 -9.29 8.72
CA SER A 169 19.39 -9.94 8.60
C SER A 169 19.05 -10.82 9.82
N VAL A 170 20.04 -11.33 10.56
CA VAL A 170 19.87 -12.16 11.77
C VAL A 170 20.08 -11.36 13.06
N ALA A 171 21.04 -10.44 13.07
CA ALA A 171 21.40 -9.65 14.24
C ALA A 171 20.21 -8.87 14.84
N SER A 172 20.34 -8.43 16.10
CA SER A 172 19.30 -7.67 16.80
C SER A 172 18.85 -6.43 16.00
N LYS A 173 17.52 -6.23 15.92
CA LYS A 173 16.89 -5.11 15.20
C LYS A 173 16.53 -3.94 16.10
N ASN A 174 17.11 -3.86 17.30
CA ASN A 174 16.77 -2.84 18.31
C ASN A 174 16.75 -1.42 17.74
N PHE A 175 17.75 -1.06 16.91
CA PHE A 175 17.88 0.27 16.31
C PHE A 175 16.74 0.65 15.35
N LEU A 176 16.04 -0.33 14.76
CA LEU A 176 14.86 -0.10 13.92
C LEU A 176 13.58 0.02 14.74
N ILE A 177 13.55 -0.59 15.92
CA ILE A 177 12.34 -0.79 16.71
C ILE A 177 12.11 0.36 17.69
N THR A 178 13.16 0.83 18.37
CA THR A 178 13.03 1.82 19.44
C THR A 178 12.82 3.25 18.96
N ILE A 179 13.02 3.50 17.66
CA ILE A 179 12.82 4.83 17.05
C ILE A 179 11.36 5.08 16.67
N GLY A 180 10.54 4.04 16.55
CA GLY A 180 9.12 4.12 16.28
C GLY A 180 8.27 3.93 17.54
N ASP A 181 7.16 4.66 17.63
CA ASP A 181 6.15 4.44 18.67
C ASP A 181 5.53 3.02 18.52
N ARG A 182 5.26 2.36 19.64
CA ARG A 182 4.67 1.00 19.69
C ARG A 182 3.54 0.89 20.73
N THR A 183 2.94 2.02 21.08
CA THR A 183 1.98 2.14 22.19
C THR A 183 0.82 3.06 21.89
N ILE A 184 0.98 4.00 20.94
CA ILE A 184 -0.10 4.86 20.47
C ILE A 184 -1.28 4.00 20.00
N THR A 185 -2.51 4.49 20.27
CA THR A 185 -3.81 3.79 20.32
C THR A 185 -4.16 3.16 21.67
N GLY A 186 -3.17 2.68 22.44
CA GLY A 186 -3.43 1.91 23.66
C GLY A 186 -3.97 0.49 23.40
N LEU A 187 -3.96 0.03 22.14
CA LEU A 187 -4.49 -1.27 21.71
C LEU A 187 -3.38 -2.26 21.31
N VAL A 188 -2.11 -1.93 21.53
CA VAL A 188 -0.99 -2.82 21.21
C VAL A 188 -0.85 -3.90 22.28
N ASN A 189 -1.21 -5.14 21.94
CA ASN A 189 -1.11 -6.29 22.85
C ASN A 189 0.23 -7.04 22.71
N ARG A 190 0.80 -7.07 21.51
CA ARG A 190 2.13 -7.66 21.25
C ARG A 190 2.92 -6.78 20.31
N ASP A 191 3.93 -6.10 20.85
CA ASP A 191 5.01 -5.45 20.08
C ASP A 191 6.21 -6.39 19.90
N GLN A 192 7.24 -5.90 19.20
CA GLN A 192 8.46 -6.63 18.87
C GLN A 192 9.29 -7.03 20.12
N MET A 193 9.20 -6.29 21.22
CA MET A 193 10.05 -6.45 22.40
C MET A 193 9.48 -7.47 23.39
N VAL A 194 10.21 -8.56 23.65
CA VAL A 194 9.71 -9.70 24.42
C VAL A 194 10.35 -9.79 25.81
N GLY A 195 9.49 -10.05 26.81
CA GLY A 195 9.88 -10.41 28.16
C GLY A 195 10.53 -9.28 28.97
N PRO A 196 10.97 -9.56 30.21
CA PRO A 196 11.53 -8.55 31.11
C PRO A 196 12.78 -7.83 30.57
N TRP A 197 13.51 -8.47 29.65
CA TRP A 197 14.71 -7.91 29.02
C TRP A 197 14.42 -7.13 27.73
N GLN A 198 13.16 -7.06 27.30
CA GLN A 198 12.72 -6.32 26.12
C GLN A 198 13.56 -6.66 24.88
N VAL A 199 13.70 -7.96 24.57
CA VAL A 199 14.51 -8.44 23.43
C VAL A 199 13.65 -8.43 22.15
N PRO A 200 14.10 -7.83 21.04
CA PRO A 200 13.30 -7.67 19.83
C PRO A 200 13.18 -8.97 19.01
N VAL A 201 12.36 -9.92 19.47
CA VAL A 201 12.25 -11.28 18.92
C VAL A 201 10.81 -11.79 18.84
N ALA A 202 9.79 -10.94 18.95
CA ALA A 202 8.42 -11.38 18.68
C ALA A 202 8.25 -11.71 17.20
N ASP A 203 7.66 -12.86 16.88
CA ASP A 203 7.47 -13.31 15.49
C ASP A 203 6.32 -12.60 14.78
N CYS A 204 5.31 -12.13 15.53
CA CYS A 204 4.17 -11.38 15.01
C CYS A 204 3.75 -10.24 15.94
N ALA A 205 3.05 -9.26 15.37
CA ALA A 205 2.38 -8.21 16.11
C ALA A 205 0.91 -8.58 16.35
N VAL A 206 0.37 -8.14 17.48
CA VAL A 206 -1.05 -8.34 17.84
C VAL A 206 -1.62 -7.05 18.40
N THR A 207 -2.75 -6.61 17.85
CA THR A 207 -3.54 -5.47 18.34
C THR A 207 -4.89 -5.96 18.86
N ALA A 208 -5.46 -5.25 19.83
CA ALA A 208 -6.84 -5.45 20.26
C ALA A 208 -7.80 -4.68 19.35
N THR A 209 -8.96 -5.28 19.05
CA THR A 209 -9.99 -4.64 18.22
C THR A 209 -10.56 -3.37 18.87
N ALA A 210 -10.65 -3.36 20.21
CA ALA A 210 -11.20 -2.26 20.99
C ALA A 210 -10.65 -2.28 22.43
N PHE A 211 -10.95 -1.24 23.21
CA PHE A 211 -10.59 -1.16 24.64
C PHE A 211 -11.33 -2.17 25.52
N GLU A 212 -12.36 -2.82 24.98
CA GLU A 212 -13.15 -3.85 25.64
C GLU A 212 -13.09 -5.16 24.85
N GLY A 213 -12.95 -6.29 25.56
CA GLY A 213 -12.86 -7.61 24.96
C GLY A 213 -11.43 -8.12 24.76
N TYR A 214 -11.32 -9.30 24.13
CA TYR A 214 -10.05 -10.01 23.89
C TYR A 214 -9.90 -10.47 22.43
N THR A 215 -10.63 -9.83 21.51
CA THR A 215 -10.46 -10.04 20.07
C THR A 215 -9.46 -9.02 19.52
N GLY A 216 -8.92 -9.31 18.34
CA GLY A 216 -7.85 -8.49 17.78
C GLY A 216 -7.42 -8.92 16.39
N GLU A 217 -6.41 -8.22 15.90
CA GLU A 217 -5.79 -8.42 14.60
C GLU A 217 -4.34 -8.85 14.80
N ALA A 218 -3.82 -9.65 13.89
CA ALA A 218 -2.44 -10.13 13.92
C ALA A 218 -1.73 -9.85 12.60
N MET A 219 -0.46 -9.49 12.69
CA MET A 219 0.38 -9.17 11.53
C MET A 219 1.71 -9.92 11.62
N SER A 220 2.13 -10.50 10.50
CA SER A 220 3.42 -11.17 10.34
C SER A 220 3.97 -10.86 8.96
N MET A 221 5.28 -10.99 8.79
CA MET A 221 5.91 -10.97 7.49
C MET A 221 6.67 -12.26 7.26
N GLY A 222 6.83 -12.63 5.99
CA GLY A 222 7.72 -13.70 5.57
C GLY A 222 8.38 -13.32 4.26
N GLU A 223 9.68 -13.54 4.16
CA GLU A 223 10.45 -13.23 2.96
C GLU A 223 11.66 -14.17 2.87
N ARG A 224 12.02 -14.58 1.67
CA ARG A 224 13.23 -15.38 1.47
C ARG A 224 13.90 -15.08 0.16
N THR A 225 14.14 -13.79 -0.08
CA THR A 225 14.64 -13.26 -1.35
C THR A 225 15.89 -13.99 -1.87
N PRO A 226 16.91 -14.31 -1.02
CA PRO A 226 18.11 -15.01 -1.49
C PRO A 226 17.85 -16.41 -2.08
N VAL A 227 16.76 -17.08 -1.68
CA VAL A 227 16.38 -18.39 -2.26
C VAL A 227 16.00 -18.24 -3.73
N ALA A 228 15.56 -17.07 -4.19
CA ALA A 228 15.21 -16.84 -5.59
C ALA A 228 16.41 -17.00 -6.55
N LEU A 229 17.63 -16.73 -6.08
CA LEU A 229 18.86 -16.99 -6.86
C LEU A 229 19.03 -18.48 -7.20
N ILE A 230 18.41 -19.36 -6.41
CA ILE A 230 18.48 -20.81 -6.55
C ILE A 230 17.17 -21.38 -7.13
N ASN A 231 16.04 -20.99 -6.57
CA ASN A 231 14.73 -21.51 -6.95
C ASN A 231 13.65 -20.48 -6.57
N SER A 232 13.26 -19.65 -7.54
CA SER A 232 12.27 -18.59 -7.35
C SER A 232 10.89 -19.13 -6.92
N PRO A 233 10.34 -20.20 -7.51
CA PRO A 233 9.15 -20.84 -6.95
C PRO A 233 9.28 -21.23 -5.47
N ALA A 234 10.46 -21.71 -5.05
CA ALA A 234 10.70 -22.05 -3.65
C ALA A 234 10.79 -20.80 -2.76
N SER A 235 11.32 -19.67 -3.24
CA SER A 235 11.36 -18.43 -2.45
C SER A 235 9.95 -17.94 -2.13
N GLY A 236 9.03 -17.98 -3.10
CA GLY A 236 7.62 -17.64 -2.90
C GLY A 236 6.93 -18.57 -1.89
N ARG A 237 7.15 -19.88 -1.99
CA ARG A 237 6.64 -20.85 -1.01
C ARG A 237 7.21 -20.62 0.40
N MET A 238 8.50 -20.34 0.51
CA MET A 238 9.17 -20.06 1.78
C MET A 238 8.67 -18.76 2.41
N ALA A 239 8.44 -17.70 1.62
CA ALA A 239 7.89 -16.44 2.12
C ALA A 239 6.50 -16.64 2.74
N ILE A 240 5.61 -17.39 2.08
CA ILE A 240 4.29 -17.71 2.62
C ILE A 240 4.40 -18.61 3.84
N GLY A 241 5.24 -19.65 3.77
CA GLY A 241 5.48 -20.56 4.89
C GLY A 241 5.97 -19.82 6.13
N GLU A 242 6.93 -18.91 5.97
CA GLU A 242 7.47 -18.08 7.05
C GLU A 242 6.41 -17.15 7.64
N ALA A 243 5.61 -16.47 6.82
CA ALA A 243 4.53 -15.62 7.31
C ALA A 243 3.55 -16.44 8.17
N ILE A 244 3.17 -17.64 7.71
CA ILE A 244 2.29 -18.55 8.45
C ILE A 244 2.95 -19.02 9.75
N THR A 245 4.22 -19.40 9.74
CA THR A 245 4.90 -19.86 10.97
C THR A 245 5.10 -18.73 11.97
N ASN A 246 5.34 -17.51 11.50
CA ASN A 246 5.47 -16.32 12.35
C ASN A 246 4.12 -15.96 13.01
N ILE A 247 3.03 -16.00 12.25
CA ILE A 247 1.70 -15.69 12.78
C ILE A 247 1.07 -16.84 13.59
N ALA A 248 1.63 -18.04 13.54
CA ALA A 248 1.13 -19.21 14.27
C ALA A 248 1.13 -19.03 15.80
N ALA A 249 1.91 -18.07 16.33
CA ALA A 249 1.88 -17.70 17.74
C ALA A 249 0.63 -16.89 18.14
N ALA A 250 -0.15 -16.39 17.17
CA ALA A 250 -1.42 -15.74 17.39
C ALA A 250 -2.59 -16.75 17.36
N ARG A 251 -3.61 -16.54 18.20
CA ARG A 251 -4.79 -17.42 18.28
C ARG A 251 -5.76 -17.15 17.11
N ILE A 252 -5.45 -17.68 15.94
CA ILE A 252 -6.31 -17.62 14.76
C ILE A 252 -7.04 -18.96 14.61
N GLY A 253 -8.37 -18.91 14.47
CA GLY A 253 -9.21 -20.12 14.45
C GLY A 253 -9.03 -20.95 13.18
N LYS A 254 -9.14 -20.32 12.01
CA LYS A 254 -9.03 -20.99 10.71
C LYS A 254 -7.88 -20.37 9.91
N ILE A 255 -7.10 -21.20 9.24
CA ILE A 255 -6.01 -20.73 8.37
C ILE A 255 -6.50 -19.77 7.28
N GLY A 256 -7.72 -19.96 6.78
CA GLY A 256 -8.32 -19.07 5.77
C GLY A 256 -8.71 -17.67 6.29
N ASP A 257 -8.66 -17.43 7.60
CA ASP A 257 -8.81 -16.08 8.17
C ASP A 257 -7.53 -15.26 8.00
N ILE A 258 -6.39 -15.91 7.69
CA ILE A 258 -5.16 -15.23 7.27
C ILE A 258 -5.37 -14.68 5.86
N LYS A 259 -5.07 -13.40 5.66
CA LYS A 259 -5.03 -12.72 4.36
C LYS A 259 -3.62 -12.22 4.10
N LEU A 260 -3.11 -12.45 2.89
CA LEU A 260 -1.74 -12.10 2.53
C LEU A 260 -1.73 -10.91 1.58
N SER A 261 -0.83 -9.97 1.81
CA SER A 261 -0.43 -9.02 0.77
C SER A 261 0.82 -9.55 0.06
N ALA A 262 0.77 -9.71 -1.27
CA ALA A 262 1.90 -10.17 -2.07
C ALA A 262 2.54 -8.98 -2.79
N ASN A 263 3.72 -8.56 -2.31
CA ASN A 263 4.49 -7.46 -2.89
C ASN A 263 5.65 -8.01 -3.71
N TRP A 264 5.63 -7.75 -5.01
CA TRP A 264 6.54 -8.35 -5.99
C TRP A 264 7.64 -7.37 -6.39
N MET A 265 8.88 -7.69 -6.02
CA MET A 265 10.06 -6.95 -6.46
C MET A 265 10.87 -7.86 -7.41
N ALA A 266 11.04 -7.44 -8.65
CA ALA A 266 11.80 -8.17 -9.65
C ALA A 266 12.49 -7.20 -10.62
N ALA A 267 13.68 -7.57 -11.09
CA ALA A 267 14.38 -6.85 -12.14
C ALA A 267 13.84 -7.27 -13.52
N ALA A 268 12.61 -6.83 -13.84
CA ALA A 268 11.94 -7.21 -15.08
C ALA A 268 12.80 -6.89 -16.32
N GLY A 269 12.97 -7.87 -17.21
CA GLY A 269 13.85 -7.80 -18.38
C GLY A 269 15.30 -8.23 -18.14
N HIS A 270 15.73 -8.42 -16.89
CA HIS A 270 16.99 -9.11 -16.61
C HIS A 270 16.88 -10.59 -17.04
N PRO A 271 17.93 -11.19 -17.65
CA PRO A 271 17.89 -12.59 -18.05
C PRO A 271 17.43 -13.53 -16.92
N GLY A 272 16.41 -14.34 -17.20
CA GLY A 272 15.78 -15.28 -16.26
C GLY A 272 14.71 -14.70 -15.32
N GLU A 273 14.73 -13.40 -15.02
CA GLU A 273 13.87 -12.83 -13.97
C GLU A 273 12.38 -12.76 -14.34
N ASP A 274 12.05 -12.57 -15.62
CA ASP A 274 10.66 -12.61 -16.09
C ASP A 274 10.04 -14.02 -15.93
N GLU A 275 10.82 -15.07 -16.21
CA GLU A 275 10.40 -16.47 -15.97
C GLU A 275 10.22 -16.72 -14.48
N ASN A 276 11.22 -16.34 -13.70
CA ASN A 276 11.26 -16.53 -12.27
C ASN A 276 10.04 -15.88 -11.61
N LEU A 277 9.71 -14.64 -11.99
CA LEU A 277 8.53 -13.95 -11.50
C LEU A 277 7.25 -14.71 -11.87
N PHE A 278 7.07 -15.08 -13.15
CA PHE A 278 5.87 -15.77 -13.61
C PHE A 278 5.66 -17.11 -12.88
N GLU A 279 6.69 -17.96 -12.82
CA GLU A 279 6.61 -19.26 -12.17
C GLU A 279 6.41 -19.13 -10.65
N THR A 280 6.97 -18.09 -10.01
CA THR A 280 6.75 -17.84 -8.59
C THR A 280 5.30 -17.42 -8.32
N VAL A 281 4.76 -16.46 -9.10
CA VAL A 281 3.37 -16.00 -8.99
C VAL A 281 2.40 -17.15 -9.23
N LYS A 282 2.63 -17.95 -10.27
CA LYS A 282 1.84 -19.15 -10.56
C LYS A 282 1.88 -20.15 -9.41
N THR A 283 3.06 -20.47 -8.91
CA THR A 283 3.26 -21.41 -7.79
C THR A 283 2.46 -20.97 -6.56
N VAL A 284 2.53 -19.69 -6.18
CA VAL A 284 1.82 -19.24 -4.98
C VAL A 284 0.33 -19.05 -5.23
N GLY A 285 -0.06 -18.45 -6.35
CA GLY A 285 -1.43 -18.04 -6.63
C GLY A 285 -2.32 -19.14 -7.19
N MET A 286 -1.75 -20.12 -7.90
CA MET A 286 -2.51 -21.22 -8.52
C MET A 286 -2.34 -22.57 -7.81
N GLU A 287 -1.34 -22.71 -6.93
CA GLU A 287 -1.04 -23.99 -6.27
C GLU A 287 -1.09 -23.84 -4.73
N LEU A 288 -0.14 -23.12 -4.12
CA LEU A 288 0.01 -23.10 -2.66
C LEU A 288 -1.15 -22.42 -1.93
N CYS A 289 -1.46 -21.16 -2.26
CA CYS A 289 -2.53 -20.40 -1.58
C CYS A 289 -3.90 -21.07 -1.75
N PRO A 290 -4.31 -21.53 -2.95
CA PRO A 290 -5.54 -22.31 -3.11
C PRO A 290 -5.55 -23.60 -2.29
N ALA A 291 -4.45 -24.34 -2.25
CA ALA A 291 -4.36 -25.58 -1.46
C ALA A 291 -4.47 -25.33 0.06
N LEU A 292 -3.97 -24.19 0.55
CA LEU A 292 -4.07 -23.77 1.95
C LEU A 292 -5.41 -23.07 2.28
N GLY A 293 -6.17 -22.64 1.28
CA GLY A 293 -7.37 -21.84 1.48
C GLY A 293 -7.09 -20.41 1.96
N ILE A 294 -5.93 -19.85 1.61
CA ILE A 294 -5.50 -18.49 1.98
C ILE A 294 -5.69 -17.56 0.77
N ALA A 295 -6.23 -16.37 1.01
CA ALA A 295 -6.42 -15.37 -0.04
C ALA A 295 -5.26 -14.37 -0.09
N ILE A 296 -4.92 -13.96 -1.30
CA ILE A 296 -4.16 -12.75 -1.59
C ILE A 296 -5.18 -11.76 -2.19
N PRO A 297 -5.94 -11.01 -1.37
CA PRO A 297 -6.99 -10.12 -1.84
C PRO A 297 -6.45 -8.88 -2.56
#